data_AF-A0A644UM62-F1
#
_entry.id   AF-A0A644UM62-F1
#
_cell.length_a   1.000
_cell.length_b   1.000
_cell.length_c   1.000
_cell.angle_alpha   90.00
_cell.angle_beta   90.00
_cell.angle_gamma   90.00
#
_symmetry.space_group_name_H-M   'P 1'
#
loop_
_entity.id
_entity.type
_entity.pdbx_description
1 polymer ?
#
loop_
_entity_poly.entity_id
_entity_poly.type
_entity_poly.pdbx_seq_one_letter_code
_entity_poly.pdbx_strand_id
1 'polypeptide(L)'
;MRFALINDKPTEAMPGLVDAVCPGCGASVIAKCGTQKIHHWAHKNMRMCDSWWETETEWHRAWKNKFPFEWQEIFLPDEQTGEKHIADIQTKYGLVIEFQHSFINPAERISREEFYKNMVWVVDGTRLSRDFPRFVKGGKFGSIELKPGIIKVDFADDYFPRNWLKGSVPVVFDFLGIDDPANADYTRKTLYCLFPSHDDFEAVFAKISRRVFIRTVLNGEWSERVTAFMDEMEQEYIEKQKQRQRNLQQPIYYRRNRFVYPAKIYRKKWRR
;
A
#
# COMPACT_ATOMS: atom_id res chain seq x y z
N MET A 1 -4.37 11.01 -19.46
CA MET A 1 -4.46 9.63 -19.98
C MET A 1 -3.41 9.43 -21.06
N ARG A 2 -2.75 8.27 -21.06
CA ARG A 2 -1.79 7.84 -22.07
C ARG A 2 -2.47 7.37 -23.34
N PHE A 3 -3.59 6.67 -23.22
CA PHE A 3 -4.28 6.06 -24.36
C PHE A 3 -5.62 6.73 -24.68
N ALA A 4 -5.95 6.73 -25.96
CA ALA A 4 -7.26 7.04 -26.51
C ALA A 4 -7.58 6.07 -27.65
N LEU A 5 -8.84 6.00 -28.07
CA LEU A 5 -9.24 5.15 -29.20
C LEU A 5 -9.20 5.94 -30.51
N ILE A 6 -8.49 5.41 -31.50
CA ILE A 6 -8.56 5.85 -32.91
C ILE A 6 -8.97 4.63 -33.71
N ASN A 7 -10.11 4.68 -34.40
CA ASN A 7 -10.71 3.51 -35.08
C ASN A 7 -10.79 2.28 -34.15
N ASP A 8 -11.30 2.48 -32.93
CA ASP A 8 -11.43 1.47 -31.87
C ASP A 8 -10.12 0.81 -31.40
N LYS A 9 -8.96 1.35 -31.79
CA LYS A 9 -7.65 0.87 -31.37
C LYS A 9 -7.04 1.79 -30.31
N PRO A 10 -6.61 1.26 -29.15
CA PRO A 10 -5.87 2.03 -28.17
C PRO A 10 -4.58 2.59 -28.78
N THR A 11 -4.41 3.90 -28.72
CA THR A 11 -3.31 4.63 -29.37
C THR A 11 -2.71 5.63 -28.39
N GLU A 12 -1.38 5.68 -28.32
CA GLU A 12 -0.66 6.68 -27.52
C GLU A 12 -0.74 8.07 -28.14
N ALA A 13 -0.63 9.11 -27.30
CA ALA A 13 -0.58 10.48 -27.78
C ALA A 13 0.70 10.74 -28.58
N MET A 14 0.53 11.08 -29.86
CA MET A 14 1.61 11.50 -30.75
C MET A 14 1.23 12.79 -31.48
N PRO A 15 2.22 13.64 -31.84
CA PRO A 15 1.96 14.86 -32.61
C PRO A 15 1.17 14.57 -33.89
N GLY A 16 0.14 15.37 -34.16
CA GLY A 16 -0.65 15.31 -35.39
C GLY A 16 -1.77 14.27 -35.41
N LEU A 17 -1.95 13.47 -34.37
CA LEU A 17 -3.09 12.56 -34.27
C LEU A 17 -4.40 13.32 -34.02
N VAL A 18 -5.44 12.94 -34.75
CA VAL A 18 -6.80 13.51 -34.70
C VAL A 18 -7.85 12.40 -34.58
N ASP A 19 -9.12 12.78 -34.41
CA ASP A 19 -10.27 11.88 -34.35
C ASP A 19 -10.19 10.79 -33.26
N ALA A 20 -9.47 11.09 -32.17
CA ALA A 20 -9.38 10.23 -31.01
C ALA A 20 -10.53 10.48 -30.02
N VAL A 21 -11.02 9.41 -29.40
CA VAL A 21 -12.05 9.45 -28.35
C VAL A 21 -11.56 8.81 -27.05
N CYS A 22 -12.07 9.33 -25.93
CA CYS A 22 -11.83 8.78 -24.60
C CYS A 22 -12.46 7.38 -24.48
N PRO A 23 -11.72 6.33 -24.07
CA PRO A 23 -12.31 4.99 -23.90
C PRO A 23 -13.37 4.93 -22.79
N GLY A 24 -13.30 5.83 -21.81
CA GLY A 24 -14.26 5.89 -20.70
C GLY A 24 -15.59 6.51 -21.07
N CYS A 25 -15.57 7.76 -21.54
CA CYS A 25 -16.77 8.57 -21.76
C CYS A 25 -17.15 8.76 -23.24
N GLY A 26 -16.31 8.32 -24.19
CA GLY A 26 -16.53 8.48 -25.63
C GLY A 26 -16.33 9.90 -26.15
N ALA A 27 -16.03 10.88 -25.30
CA ALA A 27 -15.83 12.26 -25.73
C ALA A 27 -14.53 12.44 -26.51
N SER A 28 -14.49 13.42 -27.42
CA SER A 28 -13.29 13.73 -28.21
C SER A 28 -12.14 14.24 -27.34
N VAL A 29 -10.95 13.74 -27.63
CA VAL A 29 -9.69 14.13 -26.96
C VAL A 29 -8.69 14.73 -27.97
N ILE A 30 -7.67 15.40 -27.45
CA ILE A 30 -6.56 15.99 -28.21
C ILE A 30 -5.22 15.50 -27.68
N ALA A 31 -4.31 15.19 -28.59
CA ALA A 31 -2.93 14.86 -28.24
C ALA A 31 -2.22 16.13 -27.77
N LYS A 32 -1.76 16.14 -26.52
CA LYS A 32 -0.89 17.17 -25.95
C LYS A 32 0.52 16.65 -25.98
N CYS A 33 1.27 17.08 -26.99
CA CYS A 33 2.65 16.66 -27.23
C CYS A 33 3.56 17.88 -27.22
N GLY A 34 4.55 17.88 -26.34
CA GLY A 34 5.49 18.97 -26.16
C GLY A 34 6.65 18.54 -25.27
N THR A 35 7.61 19.43 -25.04
CA THR A 35 8.85 19.08 -24.32
C THR A 35 8.74 19.21 -22.80
N GLN A 36 7.71 19.90 -22.30
CA GLN A 36 7.56 20.19 -20.86
C GLN A 36 6.81 19.10 -20.08
N LYS A 37 5.93 18.36 -20.75
CA LYS A 37 5.08 17.32 -20.13
C LYS A 37 5.12 16.08 -20.99
N ILE A 38 5.02 14.91 -20.34
CA ILE A 38 4.86 13.63 -21.02
C ILE A 38 3.66 13.72 -21.97
N HIS A 39 3.81 13.18 -23.17
CA HIS A 39 2.73 13.14 -24.15
C HIS A 39 1.50 12.44 -23.55
N HIS A 40 0.34 13.08 -23.68
CA HIS A 40 -0.91 12.59 -23.12
C HIS A 40 -2.11 13.05 -23.95
N TRP A 41 -3.20 12.31 -23.85
CA TRP A 41 -4.51 12.74 -24.34
C TRP A 41 -5.20 13.59 -23.28
N ALA A 42 -5.83 14.67 -23.73
CA ALA A 42 -6.64 15.57 -22.91
C ALA A 42 -8.01 15.77 -23.54
N HIS A 43 -9.06 15.87 -22.73
CA HIS A 43 -10.40 16.19 -23.19
C HIS A 43 -10.45 17.62 -23.77
N LYS A 44 -11.16 17.82 -24.89
CA LYS A 44 -11.23 19.12 -25.57
C LYS A 44 -11.93 20.20 -24.72
N ASN A 45 -13.11 19.88 -24.19
CA ASN A 45 -14.04 20.84 -23.58
C ASN A 45 -14.55 20.42 -22.18
N MET A 46 -13.92 19.43 -21.56
CA MET A 46 -14.28 18.97 -20.22
C MET A 46 -13.02 18.66 -19.41
N ARG A 47 -13.17 18.60 -18.08
CA ARG A 47 -12.15 17.99 -17.23
C ARG A 47 -12.05 16.49 -17.55
N MET A 48 -10.99 15.85 -17.07
CA MET A 48 -10.89 14.40 -17.13
C MET A 48 -12.16 13.76 -16.56
N CYS A 49 -12.71 12.79 -17.28
CA CYS A 49 -13.98 12.15 -16.95
C CYS A 49 -13.88 11.20 -15.75
N ASP A 50 -12.66 10.90 -15.30
CA ASP A 50 -12.39 10.20 -14.05
C ASP A 50 -11.95 11.22 -13.00
N SER A 51 -12.65 11.23 -11.86
CA SER A 51 -12.39 12.12 -10.73
C SER A 51 -11.09 11.78 -10.00
N TRP A 52 -10.60 10.55 -10.13
CA TRP A 52 -9.34 10.04 -9.55
C TRP A 52 -8.13 10.29 -10.44
N TRP A 53 -8.33 10.90 -11.60
CA TRP A 53 -7.24 11.14 -12.53
C TRP A 53 -6.19 12.10 -11.95
N GLU A 54 -4.93 11.67 -11.95
CA GLU A 54 -3.77 12.49 -11.61
C GLU A 54 -2.85 12.75 -12.81
N THR A 55 -2.00 13.77 -12.70
CA THR A 55 -0.95 14.01 -13.69
C THR A 55 0.13 12.94 -13.57
N GLU A 56 0.41 12.27 -14.68
CA GLU A 56 1.38 11.19 -14.73
C GLU A 56 2.82 11.70 -14.71
N THR A 57 3.64 11.13 -13.81
CA THR A 57 5.08 11.41 -13.69
C THR A 57 5.92 10.39 -14.46
N GLU A 58 7.20 10.67 -14.63
CA GLU A 58 8.14 9.72 -15.25
C GLU A 58 8.23 8.41 -14.45
N TRP A 59 8.28 8.50 -13.12
CA TRP A 59 8.26 7.35 -12.22
C TRP A 59 7.02 6.47 -12.45
N HIS A 60 5.85 7.10 -12.50
CA HIS A 60 4.58 6.41 -12.75
C HIS A 60 4.61 5.71 -14.11
N ARG A 61 4.99 6.42 -15.18
CA ARG A 61 5.11 5.86 -16.54
C ARG A 61 6.11 4.68 -16.59
N ALA A 62 7.25 4.81 -15.91
CA ALA A 62 8.29 3.78 -15.88
C ALA A 62 7.82 2.50 -15.20
N TRP A 63 6.98 2.61 -14.18
CA TRP A 63 6.31 1.49 -13.52
C TRP A 63 5.27 0.82 -14.41
N LYS A 64 4.36 1.60 -15.03
CA LYS A 64 3.37 1.07 -15.99
C LYS A 64 4.04 0.29 -17.13
N ASN A 65 5.15 0.82 -17.66
CA ASN A 65 5.94 0.19 -18.72
C ASN A 65 6.57 -1.17 -18.33
N LYS A 66 6.48 -1.63 -17.08
CA LYS A 66 6.90 -2.98 -16.67
C LYS A 66 5.84 -4.05 -16.96
N PHE A 67 4.64 -3.65 -17.35
CA PHE A 67 3.50 -4.52 -17.58
C PHE A 67 3.01 -4.47 -19.03
N PRO A 68 2.32 -5.51 -19.52
CA PRO A 68 1.76 -5.54 -20.87
C PRO A 68 0.88 -4.34 -21.16
N PHE A 69 0.89 -3.90 -22.41
CA PHE A 69 0.16 -2.73 -22.87
C PHE A 69 -1.35 -2.88 -22.63
N GLU A 70 -1.88 -4.07 -22.87
CA GLU A 70 -3.28 -4.42 -22.74
C GLU A 70 -3.78 -4.43 -21.28
N TRP A 71 -2.89 -4.27 -20.30
CA TRP A 71 -3.25 -4.18 -18.88
C TRP A 71 -3.27 -2.74 -18.39
N GLN A 72 -2.81 -1.76 -19.17
CA GLN A 72 -2.60 -0.40 -18.71
C GLN A 72 -3.82 0.51 -18.96
N GLU A 73 -4.12 1.39 -18.00
CA GLU A 73 -5.22 2.37 -18.06
C GLU A 73 -6.59 1.77 -18.41
N ILE A 74 -7.00 0.74 -17.69
CA ILE A 74 -8.27 0.03 -17.94
C ILE A 74 -9.41 0.73 -17.22
N PHE A 75 -10.44 1.11 -17.98
CA PHE A 75 -11.66 1.70 -17.43
C PHE A 75 -12.54 0.62 -16.81
N LEU A 76 -12.79 0.75 -15.51
CA LEU A 76 -13.65 -0.14 -14.74
C LEU A 76 -14.91 0.62 -14.29
N PRO A 77 -16.11 0.11 -14.60
CA PRO A 77 -17.35 0.72 -14.15
C PRO A 77 -17.65 0.33 -12.69
N ASP A 78 -18.15 1.28 -11.94
CA ASP A 78 -18.84 1.05 -10.68
C ASP A 78 -20.19 0.40 -10.94
N GLU A 79 -20.40 -0.76 -10.32
CA GLU A 79 -21.61 -1.55 -10.54
C GLU A 79 -22.88 -0.86 -10.03
N GLN A 80 -22.77 0.06 -9.06
CA GLN A 80 -23.93 0.70 -8.42
C GLN A 80 -24.27 2.05 -9.05
N THR A 81 -23.27 2.86 -9.34
CA THR A 81 -23.41 4.25 -9.81
C THR A 81 -23.21 4.37 -11.32
N GLY A 82 -22.50 3.42 -11.94
CA GLY A 82 -22.08 3.50 -13.34
C GLY A 82 -20.92 4.48 -13.58
N GLU A 83 -20.37 5.10 -12.53
CA GLU A 83 -19.14 5.90 -12.63
C GLU A 83 -17.98 5.03 -13.11
N LYS A 84 -17.07 5.58 -13.92
CA LYS A 84 -15.93 4.82 -14.46
C LYS A 84 -14.62 5.35 -13.91
N HIS A 85 -13.81 4.44 -13.39
CA HIS A 85 -12.48 4.75 -12.87
C HIS A 85 -11.40 4.03 -13.67
N ILE A 86 -10.27 4.69 -13.85
CA ILE A 86 -9.14 4.18 -14.62
C ILE A 86 -8.19 3.46 -13.67
N ALA A 87 -8.10 2.14 -13.79
CA ALA A 87 -7.04 1.37 -13.13
C ALA A 87 -5.72 1.59 -13.86
N ASP A 88 -4.65 1.92 -13.14
CA ASP A 88 -3.32 2.10 -13.73
C ASP A 88 -2.83 0.81 -14.41
N ILE A 89 -3.01 -0.32 -13.72
CA ILE A 89 -2.84 -1.68 -14.25
C ILE A 89 -4.00 -2.55 -13.80
N GLN A 90 -4.61 -3.28 -14.72
CA GLN A 90 -5.47 -4.42 -14.42
C GLN A 90 -4.92 -5.68 -15.10
N THR A 91 -4.49 -6.65 -14.31
CA THR A 91 -3.99 -7.92 -14.81
C THR A 91 -5.12 -8.82 -15.31
N LYS A 92 -4.80 -9.76 -16.20
CA LYS A 92 -5.75 -10.82 -16.61
C LYS A 92 -6.19 -11.75 -15.46
N TYR A 93 -5.53 -11.69 -14.32
CA TYR A 93 -5.83 -12.46 -13.11
C TYR A 93 -6.75 -11.68 -12.14
N GLY A 94 -7.20 -10.48 -12.53
CA GLY A 94 -8.10 -9.66 -11.73
C GLY A 94 -7.43 -8.80 -10.65
N LEU A 95 -6.09 -8.81 -10.55
CA LEU A 95 -5.35 -7.87 -9.69
C LEU A 95 -5.30 -6.48 -10.32
N VAL A 96 -5.65 -5.46 -9.55
CA VAL A 96 -5.41 -4.05 -9.86
C VAL A 96 -4.13 -3.56 -9.18
N ILE A 97 -3.33 -2.76 -9.89
CA ILE A 97 -2.18 -2.06 -9.31
C ILE A 97 -2.34 -0.58 -9.58
N GLU A 98 -2.29 0.22 -8.51
CA GLU A 98 -2.34 1.68 -8.56
C GLU A 98 -0.99 2.27 -8.15
N PHE A 99 -0.48 3.23 -8.92
CA PHE A 99 0.79 3.89 -8.66
C PHE A 99 0.57 5.28 -8.03
N GLN A 100 0.89 5.40 -6.76
CA GLN A 100 0.75 6.67 -6.06
C GLN A 100 2.08 7.40 -5.93
N HIS A 101 2.21 8.51 -6.66
CA HIS A 101 3.26 9.49 -6.44
C HIS A 101 2.74 10.61 -5.55
N SER A 102 1.68 11.31 -5.96
CA SER A 102 1.18 12.53 -5.32
C SER A 102 0.58 12.31 -3.93
N PHE A 103 0.24 13.41 -3.24
CA PHE A 103 -0.58 13.31 -2.05
C PHE A 103 -1.97 12.77 -2.39
N ILE A 104 -2.37 11.69 -1.74
CA ILE A 104 -3.73 11.15 -1.79
C ILE A 104 -4.44 11.41 -0.46
N ASN A 105 -5.68 11.89 -0.54
CA ASN A 105 -6.52 12.04 0.65
C ASN A 105 -6.89 10.64 1.20
N PRO A 106 -6.81 10.39 2.51
CA PRO A 106 -7.25 9.13 3.10
C PRO A 106 -8.65 8.67 2.67
N ALA A 107 -9.61 9.58 2.51
CA ALA A 107 -10.96 9.23 2.05
C ALA A 107 -10.97 8.69 0.61
N GLU A 108 -10.17 9.29 -0.27
CA GLU A 108 -10.03 8.84 -1.66
C GLU A 108 -9.30 7.49 -1.73
N ARG A 109 -8.24 7.32 -0.91
CA ARG A 109 -7.54 6.03 -0.79
C ARG A 109 -8.51 4.92 -0.39
N ILE A 110 -9.31 5.13 0.65
CA ILE A 110 -10.31 4.16 1.12
C ILE A 110 -11.34 3.88 0.02
N SER A 111 -11.86 4.91 -0.64
CA SER A 111 -12.82 4.74 -1.73
C SER A 111 -12.28 3.89 -2.88
N ARG A 112 -11.01 4.09 -3.27
CA ARG A 112 -10.33 3.25 -4.28
C ARG A 112 -10.15 1.81 -3.81
N GLU A 113 -9.75 1.62 -2.55
CA GLU A 113 -9.60 0.29 -1.94
C GLU A 113 -10.91 -0.48 -1.90
N GLU A 114 -12.02 0.17 -1.53
CA GLU A 114 -13.36 -0.42 -1.50
C GLU A 114 -13.89 -0.72 -2.92
N PHE A 115 -13.53 0.12 -3.89
CA PHE A 115 -13.91 -0.05 -5.29
C PHE A 115 -13.21 -1.24 -5.94
N TYR A 116 -11.87 -1.26 -5.95
CA TYR A 116 -11.11 -2.29 -6.66
C TYR A 116 -11.01 -3.60 -5.87
N LYS A 117 -10.98 -3.56 -4.53
CA LYS A 117 -10.87 -4.69 -3.60
C LYS A 117 -9.60 -5.52 -3.78
N ASN A 118 -9.48 -6.28 -4.86
CA ASN A 118 -8.28 -7.05 -5.21
C ASN A 118 -7.24 -6.12 -5.85
N MET A 119 -6.62 -5.28 -5.02
CA MET A 119 -5.62 -4.32 -5.46
C MET A 119 -4.36 -4.30 -4.60
N VAL A 120 -3.30 -3.71 -5.15
CA VAL A 120 -2.08 -3.36 -4.41
C VAL A 120 -1.65 -1.96 -4.78
N TRP A 121 -1.27 -1.17 -3.79
CA TRP A 121 -0.63 0.12 -4.01
C TRP A 121 0.86 -0.07 -4.27
N VAL A 122 1.40 0.67 -5.24
CA VAL A 122 2.84 0.91 -5.35
C VAL A 122 3.07 2.40 -5.13
N VAL A 123 3.86 2.75 -4.11
CA VAL A 123 4.01 4.13 -3.63
C VAL A 123 5.43 4.61 -3.87
N ASP A 124 5.56 5.82 -4.42
CA ASP A 124 6.84 6.47 -4.58
C ASP A 124 7.37 6.99 -3.23
N GLY A 125 8.24 6.21 -2.61
CA GLY A 125 8.93 6.55 -1.36
C GLY A 125 10.01 7.61 -1.52
N THR A 126 10.27 8.09 -2.74
CA THR A 126 11.24 9.16 -3.02
C THR A 126 10.61 10.55 -3.07
N ARG A 127 9.27 10.65 -3.15
CA ARG A 127 8.59 11.96 -3.25
C ARG A 127 8.90 12.88 -2.08
N LEU A 128 8.76 12.39 -0.85
CA LEU A 128 9.02 13.18 0.34
C LEU A 128 10.43 12.86 0.85
N SER A 129 11.26 13.89 0.97
CA SER A 129 12.66 13.76 1.42
C SER A 129 12.84 13.12 2.80
N ARG A 130 11.76 13.06 3.60
CA ARG A 130 11.75 12.46 4.95
C ARG A 130 11.35 10.99 4.98
N ASP A 131 10.76 10.45 3.91
CA ASP A 131 10.20 9.09 3.94
C ASP A 131 11.28 8.02 3.99
N PHE A 132 12.30 8.10 3.13
CA PHE A 132 13.42 7.17 3.20
C PHE A 132 14.24 7.29 4.51
N PRO A 133 14.64 8.49 4.98
CA PRO A 133 15.28 8.64 6.28
C PRO A 133 14.44 8.14 7.46
N ARG A 134 13.11 8.30 7.42
CA ARG A 134 12.19 7.70 8.40
C ARG A 134 12.37 6.19 8.39
N PHE A 135 12.20 5.54 7.24
CA PHE A 135 12.32 4.10 7.11
C PHE A 135 13.67 3.55 7.64
N VAL A 136 14.78 4.20 7.29
CA VAL A 136 16.13 3.84 7.78
C VAL A 136 16.28 4.03 9.29
N LYS A 137 15.71 5.11 9.85
CA LYS A 137 15.71 5.35 11.29
C LYS A 137 14.90 4.26 12.02
N GLY A 138 13.73 3.92 11.47
CA GLY A 138 12.89 2.83 11.94
C GLY A 138 13.70 1.55 12.13
N GLY A 139 14.48 1.15 11.13
CA GLY A 139 15.30 -0.06 11.16
C GLY A 139 16.39 -0.12 12.24
N LYS A 140 16.60 0.94 13.03
CA LYS A 140 17.45 0.93 14.22
C LYS A 140 16.73 0.40 15.47
N PHE A 141 15.39 0.37 15.44
CA PHE A 141 14.60 -0.28 16.45
C PHE A 141 14.61 -1.80 16.22
N GLY A 142 14.40 -2.58 17.29
CA GLY A 142 14.34 -4.03 17.17
C GLY A 142 13.26 -4.47 16.19
N SER A 143 13.53 -5.56 15.46
CA SER A 143 12.58 -6.17 14.55
C SER A 143 12.54 -7.68 14.77
N ILE A 144 11.40 -8.30 14.53
CA ILE A 144 11.23 -9.76 14.59
C ILE A 144 11.05 -10.26 13.16
N GLU A 145 11.90 -11.19 12.72
CA GLU A 145 11.68 -11.89 11.45
C GLU A 145 10.69 -13.03 11.70
N LEU A 146 9.47 -12.91 11.15
CA LEU A 146 8.41 -13.92 11.30
C LEU A 146 8.65 -15.10 10.38
N LYS A 147 9.12 -14.81 9.15
CA LYS A 147 9.46 -15.76 8.09
C LYS A 147 10.59 -15.15 7.25
N PRO A 148 11.34 -15.93 6.46
CA PRO A 148 12.40 -15.39 5.61
C PRO A 148 11.93 -14.19 4.77
N GLY A 149 12.47 -13.01 5.07
CA GLY A 149 12.12 -11.74 4.41
C GLY A 149 10.82 -11.06 4.86
N ILE A 150 10.09 -11.62 5.82
CA ILE A 150 8.89 -11.03 6.43
C ILE A 150 9.23 -10.55 7.83
N ILE A 151 9.11 -9.24 8.03
CA ILE A 151 9.55 -8.55 9.23
C ILE A 151 8.34 -7.95 9.95
N LYS A 152 8.28 -8.14 11.26
CA LYS A 152 7.41 -7.43 12.18
C LYS A 152 8.21 -6.38 12.94
N VAL A 153 7.64 -5.19 13.08
CA VAL A 153 8.23 -4.07 13.82
C VAL A 153 7.18 -3.41 14.72
N ASP A 154 7.66 -2.87 15.84
CA ASP A 154 6.89 -1.94 16.66
C ASP A 154 7.11 -0.50 16.17
N PHE A 155 6.26 0.43 16.58
CA PHE A 155 6.30 1.84 16.17
C PHE A 155 6.26 2.00 14.63
N ALA A 156 5.21 1.46 14.01
CA ALA A 156 5.02 1.44 12.57
C ALA A 156 5.19 2.81 11.89
N ASP A 157 4.83 3.90 12.57
CA ASP A 157 4.94 5.27 12.06
C ASP A 157 6.38 5.85 12.07
N ASP A 158 7.32 5.18 12.73
CA ASP A 158 8.77 5.42 12.57
C ASP A 158 9.33 4.72 11.32
N TYR A 159 8.57 3.84 10.65
CA TYR A 159 8.97 3.20 9.39
C TYR A 159 8.21 3.76 8.19
N PHE A 160 6.87 3.80 8.27
CA PHE A 160 6.00 4.13 7.15
C PHE A 160 5.15 5.38 7.44
N PRO A 161 4.76 6.14 6.41
CA PRO A 161 3.85 7.27 6.62
C PRO A 161 2.48 6.78 7.14
N ARG A 162 1.93 7.47 8.15
CA ARG A 162 0.68 7.07 8.85
C ARG A 162 -0.53 6.88 7.94
N ASN A 163 -0.61 7.61 6.82
CA ASN A 163 -1.72 7.50 5.88
C ASN A 163 -1.80 6.12 5.20
N TRP A 164 -0.70 5.35 5.19
CA TRP A 164 -0.61 4.02 4.62
C TRP A 164 -0.73 2.89 5.65
N LEU A 165 -0.70 3.20 6.95
CA LEU A 165 -0.84 2.20 8.02
C LEU A 165 -2.28 1.68 8.16
N LYS A 166 -3.27 2.45 7.68
CA LYS A 166 -4.71 2.16 7.78
C LYS A 166 -5.30 1.62 6.47
N GLY A 167 -4.54 0.80 5.76
CA GLY A 167 -4.96 0.19 4.49
C GLY A 167 -5.70 -1.12 4.70
N SER A 168 -6.68 -1.40 3.85
CA SER A 168 -7.29 -2.74 3.75
C SER A 168 -6.56 -3.64 2.74
N VAL A 169 -5.63 -3.06 1.98
CA VAL A 169 -4.86 -3.74 0.92
C VAL A 169 -3.35 -3.56 1.13
N PRO A 170 -2.51 -4.42 0.52
CA PRO A 170 -1.05 -4.28 0.59
C PRO A 170 -0.54 -2.98 -0.04
N VAL A 171 0.55 -2.44 0.53
CA VAL A 171 1.21 -1.21 0.05
C VAL A 171 2.70 -1.47 -0.16
N VAL A 172 3.16 -1.36 -1.40
CA VAL A 172 4.54 -1.57 -1.80
C VAL A 172 5.27 -0.24 -1.91
N PHE A 173 6.25 0.00 -1.04
CA PHE A 173 7.08 1.19 -1.07
C PHE A 173 8.29 1.01 -1.99
N ASP A 174 8.49 1.96 -2.89
CA ASP A 174 9.65 2.06 -3.77
C ASP A 174 10.54 3.23 -3.35
N PHE A 175 11.71 2.94 -2.77
CA PHE A 175 12.69 3.95 -2.37
C PHE A 175 13.82 4.17 -3.39
N LEU A 176 13.79 3.46 -4.52
CA LEU A 176 14.73 3.70 -5.62
C LEU A 176 14.19 4.78 -6.56
N GLY A 177 12.87 4.82 -6.79
CA GLY A 177 12.29 5.76 -7.74
C GLY A 177 12.82 5.53 -9.16
N ILE A 178 13.22 6.62 -9.81
CA ILE A 178 13.87 6.65 -11.14
C ILE A 178 15.41 6.63 -11.08
N ASP A 179 16.00 6.56 -9.89
CA ASP A 179 17.45 6.57 -9.72
C ASP A 179 18.10 5.30 -10.29
N ASP A 180 19.36 5.41 -10.72
CA ASP A 180 20.12 4.30 -11.25
C ASP A 180 20.41 3.25 -10.15
N PRO A 181 19.93 2.00 -10.30
CA PRO A 181 20.21 0.95 -9.35
C PRO A 181 21.72 0.66 -9.21
N ALA A 182 22.59 0.95 -10.17
CA ALA A 182 24.02 0.66 -10.02
C ALA A 182 24.63 1.34 -8.78
N ASN A 183 24.17 2.56 -8.46
CA ASN A 183 24.74 3.42 -7.42
C ASN A 183 23.93 3.43 -6.12
N ALA A 184 22.76 2.79 -6.10
CA ALA A 184 21.89 2.77 -4.93
C ALA A 184 22.29 1.68 -3.90
N ASP A 185 22.06 1.96 -2.62
CA ASP A 185 22.22 0.95 -1.56
C ASP A 185 21.16 -0.18 -1.67
N TYR A 186 21.38 -1.26 -0.91
CA TYR A 186 20.48 -2.41 -0.92
C TYR A 186 19.06 -2.06 -0.44
N THR A 187 18.93 -1.14 0.51
CA THR A 187 17.65 -0.70 1.05
C THR A 187 16.81 -0.05 -0.04
N ARG A 188 17.38 0.87 -0.81
CA ARG A 188 16.70 1.52 -1.94
C ARG A 188 16.32 0.54 -3.04
N LYS A 189 17.20 -0.41 -3.36
CA LYS A 189 16.96 -1.47 -4.36
C LYS A 189 15.81 -2.42 -4.00
N THR A 190 15.48 -2.49 -2.72
CA THR A 190 14.47 -3.41 -2.18
C THR A 190 13.12 -2.70 -2.12
N LEU A 191 12.06 -3.39 -2.51
CA LEU A 191 10.70 -2.95 -2.25
C LEU A 191 10.24 -3.48 -0.91
N TYR A 192 9.42 -2.69 -0.23
CA TYR A 192 8.87 -3.03 1.07
C TYR A 192 7.36 -3.10 0.98
N CYS A 193 6.82 -4.31 1.02
CA CYS A 193 5.38 -4.55 0.96
C CYS A 193 4.81 -4.57 2.37
N LEU A 194 4.21 -3.46 2.80
CA LEU A 194 3.43 -3.36 4.02
C LEU A 194 2.11 -4.13 3.87
N PHE A 195 1.80 -5.01 4.81
CA PHE A 195 0.53 -5.72 4.85
C PHE A 195 -0.49 -4.98 5.74
N PRO A 196 -1.79 -5.11 5.44
CA PRO A 196 -2.85 -4.62 6.32
C PRO A 196 -2.68 -5.15 7.75
N SER A 197 -2.94 -4.28 8.73
CA SER A 197 -2.83 -4.58 10.16
C SER A 197 -4.04 -4.04 10.90
N HIS A 198 -4.47 -4.75 11.95
CA HIS A 198 -5.48 -4.26 12.90
C HIS A 198 -4.90 -3.31 13.95
N ASP A 199 -3.57 -3.17 13.99
CA ASP A 199 -2.84 -2.35 14.95
C ASP A 199 -2.09 -1.23 14.21
N ASP A 200 -2.30 0.01 14.65
CA ASP A 200 -1.60 1.20 14.13
C ASP A 200 -0.16 1.31 14.66
N PHE A 201 0.17 0.57 15.73
CA PHE A 201 1.47 0.60 16.39
C PHE A 201 2.43 -0.44 15.81
N GLU A 202 1.95 -1.63 15.45
CA GLU A 202 2.76 -2.68 14.86
C GLU A 202 2.61 -2.70 13.34
N ALA A 203 3.71 -2.99 12.61
CA ALA A 203 3.66 -3.22 11.17
C ALA A 203 4.30 -4.55 10.82
N VAL A 204 3.70 -5.25 9.84
CA VAL A 204 4.28 -6.42 9.19
C VAL A 204 4.54 -6.07 7.73
N PHE A 205 5.76 -6.29 7.26
CA PHE A 205 6.10 -6.03 5.87
C PHE A 205 7.07 -7.07 5.30
N ALA A 206 6.98 -7.32 4.00
CA ALA A 206 7.90 -8.18 3.27
C ALA A 206 8.95 -7.37 2.51
N LYS A 207 10.18 -7.89 2.47
CA LYS A 207 11.27 -7.43 1.61
C LYS A 207 11.19 -8.18 0.29
N ILE A 208 10.97 -7.48 -0.81
CA ILE A 208 10.86 -8.09 -2.14
C ILE A 208 11.67 -7.31 -3.18
N SER A 209 12.40 -8.01 -4.04
CA SER A 209 13.08 -7.33 -5.16
C SER A 209 12.06 -6.92 -6.22
N ARG A 210 12.30 -5.78 -6.90
CA ARG A 210 11.47 -5.30 -8.01
C ARG A 210 11.26 -6.37 -9.09
N ARG A 211 12.29 -7.14 -9.42
CA ARG A 211 12.22 -8.26 -10.38
C ARG A 211 11.23 -9.34 -9.94
N VAL A 212 11.27 -9.73 -8.67
CA VAL A 212 10.38 -10.78 -8.14
C VAL A 212 8.95 -10.27 -8.12
N PHE A 213 8.70 -9.05 -7.63
CA PHE A 213 7.38 -8.43 -7.63
C PHE A 213 6.74 -8.44 -9.03
N ILE A 214 7.44 -7.89 -10.03
CA ILE A 214 6.96 -7.84 -11.41
C ILE A 214 6.67 -9.25 -11.94
N ARG A 215 7.61 -10.19 -11.75
CA ARG A 215 7.43 -11.58 -12.22
C ARG A 215 6.20 -12.24 -11.61
N THR A 216 5.99 -12.09 -10.30
CA THR A 216 4.84 -12.70 -9.61
C THR A 216 3.51 -12.07 -10.00
N VAL A 217 3.50 -10.78 -10.36
CA VAL A 217 2.31 -10.15 -10.93
C VAL A 217 2.04 -10.68 -12.34
N LEU A 218 3.07 -10.76 -13.19
CA LEU A 218 2.95 -11.20 -14.58
C LEU A 218 2.43 -12.64 -14.71
N ASN A 219 2.77 -13.52 -13.77
CA ASN A 219 2.34 -14.92 -13.79
C ASN A 219 1.15 -15.23 -12.88
N GLY A 220 0.60 -14.24 -12.17
CA GLY A 220 -0.57 -14.37 -11.31
C GLY A 220 -0.29 -14.87 -9.89
N GLU A 221 0.94 -15.31 -9.59
CA GLU A 221 1.29 -15.83 -8.26
C GLU A 221 1.21 -14.78 -7.14
N TRP A 222 1.30 -13.48 -7.47
CA TRP A 222 1.27 -12.41 -6.47
C TRP A 222 0.01 -12.48 -5.61
N SER A 223 -1.17 -12.48 -6.24
CA SER A 223 -2.45 -12.47 -5.53
C SER A 223 -2.60 -13.71 -4.66
N GLU A 224 -2.30 -14.90 -5.17
CA GLU A 224 -2.40 -16.14 -4.40
C GLU A 224 -1.50 -16.13 -3.16
N ARG A 225 -0.23 -15.75 -3.32
CA ARG A 225 0.74 -15.72 -2.22
C ARG A 225 0.38 -14.68 -1.16
N VAL A 226 -0.03 -13.49 -1.59
CA VAL A 226 -0.35 -12.38 -0.69
C VAL A 226 -1.66 -12.65 0.05
N THR A 227 -2.70 -13.13 -0.64
CA THR A 227 -3.96 -13.53 0.01
C THR A 227 -3.73 -14.63 1.03
N ALA A 228 -3.01 -15.69 0.68
CA ALA A 228 -2.72 -16.78 1.62
C ALA A 228 -1.99 -16.30 2.88
N PHE A 229 -1.05 -15.36 2.73
CA PHE A 229 -0.34 -14.78 3.87
C PHE A 229 -1.21 -13.84 4.71
N MET A 230 -2.06 -13.02 4.09
CA MET A 230 -3.00 -12.16 4.80
C MET A 230 -4.05 -12.99 5.56
N ASP A 231 -4.55 -14.08 4.97
CA ASP A 231 -5.47 -15.00 5.63
C ASP A 231 -4.83 -15.64 6.86
N GLU A 232 -3.56 -16.06 6.76
CA GLU A 232 -2.80 -16.58 7.91
C GLU A 232 -2.65 -15.54 9.02
N MET A 233 -2.28 -14.30 8.68
CA MET A 233 -2.19 -13.19 9.64
C MET A 233 -3.53 -12.93 10.34
N GLU A 234 -4.63 -12.95 9.59
CA GLU A 234 -5.97 -12.76 10.13
C GLU A 234 -6.35 -13.88 11.10
N GLN A 235 -6.08 -15.15 10.75
CA GLN A 235 -6.33 -16.28 11.66
C GLN A 235 -5.50 -16.17 12.95
N GLU A 236 -4.23 -15.80 12.86
CA GLU A 236 -3.40 -15.57 14.05
C GLU A 236 -3.94 -14.44 14.93
N TYR A 237 -4.42 -13.35 14.32
CA TYR A 237 -5.02 -12.25 15.05
C TYR A 237 -6.29 -12.70 15.78
N ILE A 238 -7.20 -13.37 15.09
CA ILE A 238 -8.44 -13.89 15.67
C ILE A 238 -8.14 -14.83 16.85
N GLU A 239 -7.17 -15.74 16.72
CA GLU A 239 -6.81 -16.66 17.80
C GLU A 239 -6.20 -15.94 19.00
N LYS A 240 -5.33 -14.93 18.77
CA LYS A 240 -4.79 -14.08 19.84
C LYS A 240 -5.91 -13.33 20.58
N GLN A 241 -6.91 -12.82 19.88
CA GLN A 241 -8.06 -12.17 20.51
C GLN A 241 -8.90 -13.14 21.34
N LYS A 242 -9.19 -14.34 20.83
CA LYS A 242 -9.87 -15.40 21.59
C LYS A 242 -9.10 -15.78 22.85
N GLN A 243 -7.78 -15.91 22.76
CA GLN A 243 -6.93 -16.23 23.91
C GLN A 243 -6.93 -15.09 24.95
N ARG A 244 -6.82 -13.83 24.52
CA ARG A 244 -6.94 -12.66 25.41
C ARG A 244 -8.29 -12.65 26.13
N GLN A 245 -9.38 -12.89 25.41
CA GLN A 245 -10.72 -12.95 25.98
C GLN A 245 -10.87 -14.10 27.00
N ARG A 246 -10.33 -15.28 26.70
CA ARG A 246 -10.29 -16.41 27.65
C ARG A 246 -9.50 -16.06 28.91
N ASN A 247 -8.34 -15.42 28.78
CA ASN A 247 -7.50 -15.02 29.91
C ASN A 247 -8.19 -13.97 30.79
N LEU A 248 -8.95 -13.04 30.21
CA LEU A 248 -9.75 -12.06 30.96
C LEU A 248 -10.92 -12.69 31.72
N GLN A 249 -11.45 -13.82 31.25
CA GLN A 249 -12.52 -14.58 31.90
C GLN A 249 -12.02 -15.55 32.98
N GLN A 250 -10.70 -15.74 33.11
CA GLN A 250 -10.15 -16.56 34.20
C GLN A 250 -10.17 -15.79 35.53
N PRO A 251 -10.69 -16.37 36.62
CA PRO A 251 -10.70 -15.71 37.93
C PRO A 251 -9.27 -15.47 38.42
N ILE A 252 -8.97 -14.22 38.77
CA ILE A 252 -7.71 -13.84 39.43
C ILE A 252 -7.76 -14.36 40.87
N TYR A 253 -7.17 -15.51 41.13
CA TYR A 253 -6.96 -15.99 42.51
C TYR A 253 -5.89 -15.13 43.18
N TYR A 254 -6.31 -14.11 43.94
CA TYR A 254 -5.41 -13.45 44.88
C TYR A 254 -4.99 -14.44 45.97
N ARG A 255 -3.76 -14.98 45.88
CA ARG A 255 -3.12 -15.65 47.02
C ARG A 255 -2.88 -14.59 48.09
N ARG A 256 -3.71 -14.58 49.13
CA ARG A 256 -3.52 -13.75 50.33
C ARG A 256 -2.25 -14.25 51.04
N ASN A 257 -1.09 -13.67 50.74
CA ASN A 257 0.09 -13.86 51.58
C ASN A 257 -0.19 -13.21 52.94
N ARG A 258 -0.61 -14.01 53.92
CA ARG A 258 -0.59 -13.60 55.33
C ARG A 258 0.87 -13.44 55.73
N PHE A 259 1.37 -12.21 55.69
CA PHE A 259 2.57 -11.85 56.44
C PHE A 259 2.27 -12.01 57.93
N VAL A 260 2.80 -13.06 58.55
CA VAL A 260 2.80 -13.21 60.00
C VAL A 260 3.86 -12.25 60.55
N TYR A 261 3.42 -11.10 61.07
CA TYR A 261 4.31 -10.23 61.84
C TYR A 261 4.57 -10.88 63.21
N PRO A 262 5.84 -11.03 63.64
CA PRO A 262 6.12 -11.49 64.99
C PRO A 262 5.66 -10.43 66.00
N ALA A 263 4.79 -10.83 66.93
CA ALA A 263 4.30 -9.97 68.00
C ALA A 263 5.46 -9.56 68.93
N LYS A 264 5.86 -8.28 68.90
CA LYS A 264 6.76 -7.71 69.89
C LYS A 264 6.01 -7.55 71.22
N ILE A 265 6.36 -8.38 72.20
CA ILE A 265 5.87 -8.28 73.58
C ILE A 265 6.48 -7.02 74.22
N TYR A 266 5.67 -5.98 74.40
CA TYR A 266 6.03 -4.83 75.25
C TYR A 266 5.50 -5.07 76.67
N ARG A 267 6.39 -5.46 77.60
CA ARG A 267 6.10 -5.41 79.05
C ARG A 267 6.15 -3.95 79.51
N LYS A 268 4.99 -3.32 79.75
CA LYS A 268 4.91 -2.07 80.51
C LYS A 268 5.01 -2.38 82.01
N LYS A 269 6.15 -2.03 82.61
CA LYS A 269 6.28 -1.87 84.07
C LYS A 269 5.47 -0.64 84.49
N TRP A 270 4.46 -0.81 85.32
CA TRP A 270 3.86 0.30 86.06
C TRP A 270 4.52 0.38 87.43
N ARG A 271 5.11 1.56 87.72
CA ARG A 271 5.48 1.99 89.06
C ARG A 271 4.25 2.65 89.70
N ARG A 272 3.85 2.17 90.87
CA ARG A 272 3.46 2.98 92.03
C ARG A 272 3.64 2.12 93.27
#